data_AF-A0A644UMY2-F1
#
_entry.id   AF-A0A644UMY2-F1
#
_cell.length_a   1.000
_cell.length_b   1.000
_cell.length_c   1.000
_cell.angle_alpha   90.00
_cell.angle_beta   90.00
_cell.angle_gamma   90.00
#
_symmetry.space_group_name_H-M   'P 1'
#
loop_
_entity.id
_entity.type
_entity.pdbx_description
1 polymer ?
#
loop_
_entity_poly.entity_id
_entity_poly.type
_entity_poly.pdbx_seq_one_letter_code
_entity_poly.pdbx_strand_id
1 'polypeptide(L)'
;MAIPDFQSFMLPVLRLAANGSLRTAEAIAQVSDAFNLSVADRQEMLASGRQTRVANRIYWAFVHLTKAGLLRREARGVYDITAEGQQALQEDPQRIDINFLMARSENFRQFRSASNAPATDNETSGQQPPSTSEEETPEERVEAAFAELNGALRSDLQERLQAMHDADFERLIVKLMLGLGYGAGGLGKRTGGTGDGAIDGIITEDVLGLDVIFLQAKRYGQDSPVGPDKIREFAGAMDAHGITKGVFVTTSRYTKAAREYSERSHKRLRLIDGHELAGLMVQHGIGVRSYRTLELKRLDVDFFEELGE
;
A
#
# COMPACT_ATOMS: atom_id res chain seq x y z
N MET A 1 8.15 -17.68 -5.43
CA MET A 1 9.29 -17.08 -6.17
C MET A 1 8.90 -15.64 -6.46
N ALA A 2 9.83 -14.71 -6.67
CA ALA A 2 9.41 -13.36 -7.06
C ALA A 2 8.61 -13.43 -8.38
N ILE A 3 7.43 -12.79 -8.42
CA ILE A 3 6.62 -12.71 -9.64
C ILE A 3 7.47 -12.00 -10.71
N PRO A 4 7.63 -12.57 -11.92
CA PRO A 4 8.39 -11.94 -13.00
C PRO A 4 7.82 -10.58 -13.41
N ASP A 5 8.66 -9.73 -14.02
CA ASP A 5 8.25 -8.45 -14.60
C ASP A 5 7.22 -8.65 -15.75
N PHE A 6 6.53 -7.57 -16.13
CA PHE A 6 5.51 -7.66 -17.20
C PHE A 6 6.10 -7.95 -18.59
N GLN A 7 7.36 -7.59 -18.85
CA GLN A 7 8.04 -7.85 -20.12
C GLN A 7 8.32 -9.35 -20.29
N SER A 8 8.67 -10.02 -19.19
CA SER A 8 8.86 -11.47 -19.13
C SER A 8 7.61 -12.26 -19.52
N PHE A 9 6.42 -11.67 -19.36
CA PHE A 9 5.16 -12.27 -19.79
C PHE A 9 4.80 -12.02 -21.26
N MET A 10 5.43 -11.06 -21.95
CA MET A 10 5.04 -10.69 -23.32
C MET A 10 5.20 -11.84 -24.32
N LEU A 11 6.36 -12.51 -24.35
CA LEU A 11 6.57 -13.64 -25.27
C LEU A 11 5.64 -14.83 -24.97
N PRO A 12 5.49 -15.31 -23.72
CA PRO A 12 4.51 -16.32 -23.36
C PRO A 12 3.08 -15.96 -23.78
N VAL A 13 2.62 -14.74 -23.51
CA VAL A 13 1.28 -14.27 -23.90
C VAL A 13 1.11 -14.30 -25.42
N LEU A 14 2.10 -13.81 -26.18
CA LEU A 14 2.04 -13.83 -27.64
C LEU A 14 1.99 -15.26 -28.20
N ARG A 15 2.76 -16.19 -27.63
CA ARG A 15 2.74 -17.62 -28.00
C ARG A 15 1.38 -18.27 -27.72
N LEU A 16 0.75 -17.94 -26.59
CA LEU A 16 -0.59 -18.43 -26.27
C LEU A 16 -1.63 -17.94 -27.29
N ALA A 17 -1.56 -16.67 -27.69
CA ALA A 17 -2.45 -16.09 -28.70
C ALA A 17 -2.22 -16.65 -30.12
N ALA A 18 -1.07 -17.27 -30.39
CA ALA A 18 -0.81 -17.95 -31.66
C ALA A 18 -1.64 -19.24 -31.84
N ASN A 19 -2.12 -19.83 -30.75
CA ASN A 19 -2.92 -21.05 -30.76
C ASN A 19 -4.42 -20.80 -30.94
N GLY A 20 -4.83 -19.55 -31.13
CA GLY A 20 -6.22 -19.11 -31.24
C GLY A 20 -6.51 -17.93 -30.31
N SER A 21 -7.76 -17.47 -30.34
CA SER A 21 -8.22 -16.35 -29.50
C SER A 21 -7.95 -16.62 -28.02
N LEU A 22 -7.19 -15.72 -27.39
CA LEU A 22 -6.73 -15.85 -26.01
C LEU A 22 -7.57 -14.99 -25.08
N ARG A 23 -8.18 -15.60 -24.07
CA ARG A 23 -8.87 -14.87 -23.00
C ARG A 23 -7.90 -14.43 -21.91
N THR A 24 -8.12 -13.26 -21.31
CA THR A 24 -7.27 -12.76 -20.22
C THR A 24 -7.21 -13.72 -19.02
N ALA A 25 -8.32 -14.34 -18.65
CA ALA A 25 -8.35 -15.31 -17.54
C ALA A 25 -7.52 -16.57 -17.85
N GLU A 26 -7.57 -17.05 -19.09
CA GLU A 26 -6.78 -18.19 -19.56
C GLU A 26 -5.29 -17.84 -19.60
N ALA A 27 -4.94 -16.64 -20.08
CA ALA A 27 -3.57 -16.15 -20.06
C ALA A 27 -3.02 -16.08 -18.63
N ILE A 28 -3.79 -15.58 -17.66
CA ILE A 28 -3.39 -15.54 -16.26
C ILE A 28 -3.10 -16.95 -15.73
N ALA A 29 -4.00 -17.90 -15.98
CA ALA A 29 -3.81 -19.29 -15.53
C ALA A 29 -2.58 -19.93 -16.18
N GLN A 30 -2.50 -19.93 -17.51
CA GLN A 30 -1.48 -20.63 -18.27
C GLN A 30 -0.08 -20.02 -18.09
N VAL A 31 0.02 -18.69 -18.05
CA VAL A 31 1.30 -18.01 -17.76
C VAL A 31 1.73 -18.30 -16.32
N SER A 32 0.81 -18.27 -15.35
CA SER A 32 1.15 -18.62 -13.96
C SER A 32 1.65 -20.05 -13.82
N ASP A 33 1.06 -20.99 -14.56
CA ASP A 33 1.50 -22.39 -14.59
C ASP A 33 2.88 -22.52 -15.26
N ALA A 34 3.09 -21.87 -16.40
CA ALA A 34 4.38 -21.90 -17.13
C ALA A 34 5.56 -21.38 -16.29
N PHE A 35 5.33 -20.40 -15.42
CA PHE A 35 6.35 -19.86 -14.51
C PHE A 35 6.39 -20.55 -13.15
N ASN A 36 5.60 -21.60 -12.93
CA ASN A 36 5.50 -22.32 -11.65
C ASN A 36 5.20 -21.40 -10.45
N LEU A 37 4.32 -20.41 -10.63
CA LEU A 37 3.95 -19.47 -9.57
C LEU A 37 3.17 -20.19 -8.46
N SER A 38 3.58 -19.96 -7.21
CA SER A 38 2.93 -20.54 -6.04
C SER A 38 1.54 -19.95 -5.81
N VAL A 39 0.75 -20.59 -4.95
CA VAL A 39 -0.58 -20.05 -4.55
C VAL A 39 -0.44 -18.66 -3.91
N ALA A 40 0.59 -18.45 -3.10
CA ALA A 40 0.88 -17.16 -2.50
C ALA A 40 1.21 -16.10 -3.56
N ASP A 41 2.04 -16.44 -4.55
CA ASP A 41 2.40 -15.53 -5.64
C ASP A 41 1.16 -15.14 -6.48
N ARG A 42 0.26 -16.10 -6.75
CA ARG A 42 -0.98 -15.84 -7.50
C ARG A 42 -1.98 -14.99 -6.72
N GLN A 43 -1.94 -15.04 -5.39
CA GLN A 43 -2.81 -14.28 -4.50
C GLN A 43 -2.20 -12.96 -4.03
N GLU A 44 -0.96 -12.65 -4.42
CA GLU A 44 -0.31 -11.40 -4.05
C GLU A 44 -1.08 -10.22 -4.67
N MET A 45 -1.61 -9.36 -3.81
CA MET A 45 -2.37 -8.18 -4.19
C MET A 45 -1.45 -6.97 -4.36
N LEU A 46 -1.80 -6.08 -5.28
CA LEU A 46 -1.25 -4.72 -5.28
C LEU A 46 -1.63 -3.99 -3.99
N ALA A 47 -0.93 -2.91 -3.64
CA ALA A 47 -1.20 -2.15 -2.41
C ALA A 47 -2.62 -1.59 -2.37
N SER A 48 -3.20 -1.31 -3.55
CA SER A 48 -4.61 -0.93 -3.70
C SER A 48 -5.63 -2.01 -3.28
N GLY A 49 -5.24 -3.27 -3.20
CA GLY A 49 -6.12 -4.38 -2.78
C GLY A 49 -7.23 -4.76 -3.78
N ARG A 50 -7.19 -4.23 -5.02
CA ARG A 50 -8.24 -4.44 -6.03
C ARG A 50 -7.93 -5.52 -7.04
N GLN A 51 -6.66 -5.79 -7.30
CA GLN A 51 -6.20 -6.76 -8.29
C GLN A 51 -4.91 -7.43 -7.84
N THR A 52 -4.66 -8.65 -8.32
CA THR A 52 -3.41 -9.35 -8.07
C THR A 52 -2.28 -8.77 -8.92
N ARG A 53 -1.05 -8.84 -8.40
CA ARG A 53 0.14 -8.35 -9.10
C ARG A 53 0.35 -9.07 -10.44
N VAL A 54 0.16 -10.40 -10.46
CA VAL A 54 0.23 -11.21 -11.69
C VAL A 54 -0.78 -10.72 -12.73
N ALA A 55 -2.05 -10.52 -12.33
CA ALA A 55 -3.08 -10.07 -13.27
C ALA A 55 -2.75 -8.67 -13.83
N ASN A 56 -2.24 -7.76 -13.00
CA ASN A 56 -1.81 -6.43 -13.45
C ASN A 56 -0.66 -6.50 -14.45
N ARG A 57 0.39 -7.29 -14.16
CA ARG A 57 1.54 -7.44 -15.05
C ARG A 57 1.18 -8.10 -16.37
N ILE A 58 0.31 -9.11 -16.37
CA ILE A 58 -0.20 -9.73 -17.60
C ILE A 58 -1.06 -8.75 -18.40
N TYR A 59 -1.89 -7.94 -17.74
CA TYR A 59 -2.63 -6.86 -18.39
C TYR A 59 -1.68 -5.90 -19.13
N TRP A 60 -0.57 -5.50 -18.51
CA TRP A 60 0.43 -4.65 -19.17
C TRP A 60 1.13 -5.34 -20.34
N ALA A 61 1.40 -6.64 -20.26
CA ALA A 61 1.88 -7.40 -21.42
C ALA A 61 0.89 -7.28 -22.60
N PHE A 62 -0.41 -7.44 -22.38
CA PHE A 62 -1.44 -7.24 -23.41
C PHE A 62 -1.46 -5.81 -23.95
N VAL A 63 -1.40 -4.79 -23.08
CA VAL A 63 -1.38 -3.38 -23.50
C VAL A 63 -0.21 -3.12 -24.43
N HIS A 64 1.00 -3.50 -24.05
CA HIS A 64 2.20 -3.25 -24.84
C HIS A 64 2.20 -3.99 -26.18
N LEU A 65 1.83 -5.29 -26.18
CA LEU A 65 1.72 -6.08 -27.41
C LEU A 65 0.65 -5.52 -28.35
N THR A 66 -0.48 -5.06 -27.82
CA THR A 66 -1.56 -4.45 -28.61
C THR A 66 -1.12 -3.11 -29.20
N LYS A 67 -0.46 -2.26 -28.41
CA LYS A 67 0.07 -0.96 -28.90
C LYS A 67 1.20 -1.11 -29.90
N ALA A 68 1.95 -2.21 -29.83
CA ALA A 68 2.93 -2.57 -30.85
C ALA A 68 2.33 -3.16 -32.13
N GLY A 69 1.04 -3.53 -32.11
CA GLY A 69 0.34 -4.13 -33.24
C GLY A 69 0.57 -5.64 -33.38
N LEU A 70 1.15 -6.31 -32.37
CA LEU A 70 1.39 -7.77 -32.37
C LEU A 70 0.14 -8.56 -31.93
N LEU A 71 -0.72 -7.91 -31.15
CA LEU A 71 -2.04 -8.40 -30.78
C LEU A 71 -3.10 -7.40 -31.21
N ARG A 72 -4.32 -7.90 -31.43
CA ARG A 72 -5.53 -7.10 -31.57
C ARG A 72 -6.57 -7.59 -30.57
N ARG A 73 -7.42 -6.68 -30.10
CA ARG A 73 -8.50 -7.00 -29.18
C ARG A 73 -9.78 -7.21 -29.99
N GLU A 74 -10.29 -8.44 -29.99
CA GLU A 74 -11.52 -8.80 -30.70
C GLU A 74 -12.77 -8.45 -29.89
N ALA A 75 -12.72 -8.72 -28.58
CA ALA A 75 -13.81 -8.46 -27.65
C ALA A 75 -13.25 -8.16 -26.25
N ARG A 76 -14.13 -7.89 -25.29
CA ARG A 76 -13.73 -7.65 -23.90
C ARG A 76 -12.91 -8.81 -23.33
N GLY A 77 -11.63 -8.55 -23.08
CA GLY A 77 -10.70 -9.54 -22.53
C GLY A 77 -10.35 -10.69 -23.47
N VAL A 78 -10.59 -10.55 -24.77
CA VAL A 78 -10.27 -11.55 -25.80
C VAL A 78 -9.34 -10.94 -26.84
N TYR A 79 -8.21 -11.61 -27.09
CA TYR A 79 -7.14 -11.12 -27.94
C TYR A 79 -6.77 -12.14 -29.02
N ASP A 80 -6.55 -11.65 -30.23
CA ASP A 80 -6.03 -12.43 -31.35
C ASP A 80 -4.62 -11.96 -31.71
N ILE A 81 -3.79 -12.90 -32.18
CA ILE A 81 -2.51 -12.56 -32.80
C ILE A 81 -2.72 -11.92 -34.18
N THR A 82 -1.93 -10.89 -34.49
CA THR A 82 -1.93 -10.24 -35.82
C THR A 82 -0.94 -10.94 -36.76
N ALA A 83 -0.92 -10.53 -38.04
CA ALA A 83 0.08 -11.01 -39.00
C ALA A 83 1.50 -10.62 -38.57
N GLU A 84 1.67 -9.40 -38.07
CA GLU A 84 2.93 -8.90 -37.49
C GLU A 84 3.33 -9.69 -36.25
N GLY A 85 2.36 -10.06 -35.41
CA GLY A 85 2.54 -10.95 -34.25
C GLY A 85 3.08 -12.32 -34.66
N GLN A 86 2.50 -12.93 -35.68
CA GLN A 86 2.95 -14.22 -36.22
C GLN A 86 4.36 -14.12 -36.80
N GLN A 87 4.66 -13.07 -37.56
CA GLN A 87 5.99 -12.84 -38.11
C GLN A 87 7.03 -12.70 -36.99
N ALA A 88 6.71 -11.95 -35.94
CA ALA A 88 7.61 -11.79 -34.79
C ALA A 88 7.90 -13.12 -34.08
N LEU A 89 6.96 -14.07 -34.04
CA LEU A 89 7.19 -15.41 -33.49
C LEU A 89 8.02 -16.32 -34.42
N GLN A 90 7.89 -16.16 -35.74
CA GLN A 90 8.66 -16.94 -36.72
C GLN A 90 10.17 -16.66 -36.65
N GLU A 91 10.56 -15.48 -36.16
CA GLU A 91 11.95 -15.11 -35.90
C GLU A 91 12.54 -15.79 -34.66
N ASP A 92 11.75 -16.63 -33.96
CA ASP A 92 12.06 -17.35 -32.73
C ASP A 92 12.81 -16.49 -31.68
N PRO A 93 12.20 -15.36 -31.26
CA PRO A 93 12.82 -14.49 -30.29
C PRO A 93 12.93 -15.20 -28.93
N GLN A 94 14.10 -15.11 -28.30
CA GLN A 94 14.28 -15.61 -26.93
C GLN A 94 13.53 -14.75 -25.90
N ARG A 95 13.29 -13.47 -26.21
CA ARG A 95 12.55 -12.52 -25.38
C ARG A 95 11.84 -11.49 -26.28
N ILE A 96 10.64 -11.12 -25.88
CA ILE A 96 9.95 -9.93 -26.39
C ILE A 96 9.88 -8.96 -25.22
N ASP A 97 10.55 -7.83 -25.35
CA ASP A 97 10.64 -6.77 -24.35
C ASP A 97 10.37 -5.41 -24.99
N ILE A 98 10.37 -4.33 -24.20
CA ILE A 98 10.13 -2.98 -24.71
C ILE A 98 11.10 -2.62 -25.83
N ASN A 99 12.37 -3.04 -25.75
CA ASN A 99 13.37 -2.74 -26.77
C ASN A 99 13.05 -3.44 -28.09
N PHE A 100 12.63 -4.70 -28.03
CA PHE A 100 12.13 -5.44 -29.19
C PHE A 100 10.94 -4.74 -29.85
N LEU A 101 9.98 -4.23 -29.05
CA LEU A 101 8.81 -3.52 -29.54
C LEU A 101 9.18 -2.16 -30.17
N MET A 102 10.07 -1.39 -29.53
CA MET A 102 10.54 -0.08 -30.01
C MET A 102 11.29 -0.18 -31.35
N ALA A 103 12.03 -1.28 -31.56
CA ALA A 103 12.76 -1.51 -32.81
C ALA A 103 11.81 -1.76 -34.00
N ARG A 104 10.65 -2.38 -33.75
CA ARG A 104 9.76 -2.90 -34.81
C ARG A 104 8.54 -2.04 -35.10
N SER A 105 8.01 -1.32 -34.12
CA SER A 105 6.71 -0.66 -34.25
C SER A 105 6.80 0.85 -34.07
N GLU A 106 6.51 1.59 -35.15
CA GLU A 106 6.40 3.05 -35.11
C GLU A 106 5.26 3.49 -34.18
N ASN A 107 4.12 2.77 -34.21
CA ASN A 107 3.00 3.02 -33.31
C ASN A 107 3.41 2.86 -31.83
N PHE A 108 4.25 1.88 -31.53
CA PHE A 108 4.77 1.69 -30.18
C PHE A 108 5.72 2.82 -29.74
N ARG A 109 6.59 3.28 -30.65
CA ARG A 109 7.46 4.44 -30.41
C ARG A 109 6.65 5.69 -30.06
N GLN A 110 5.56 5.95 -30.80
CA GLN A 110 4.66 7.07 -30.54
C GLN A 110 3.89 6.92 -29.21
N PHE A 111 3.42 5.72 -28.89
CA PHE A 111 2.80 5.43 -27.59
C PHE A 111 3.75 5.72 -26.42
N ARG A 112 5.02 5.32 -26.55
CA ARG A 112 6.03 5.54 -25.51
C ARG A 112 6.46 7.01 -25.41
N SER A 113 6.61 7.71 -26.54
CA SER A 113 6.96 9.13 -26.53
C SER A 113 5.85 9.99 -25.93
N ALA A 114 4.58 9.68 -26.21
CA ALA A 114 3.44 10.34 -25.58
C ALA A 114 3.38 10.11 -24.05
N SER A 115 3.86 8.95 -23.59
CA SER A 115 3.90 8.61 -22.16
C SER A 115 5.11 9.24 -21.43
N ASN A 116 6.19 9.53 -22.15
CA ASN A 116 7.43 10.10 -21.63
C ASN A 116 7.59 11.61 -21.91
N ALA A 117 6.68 12.24 -22.64
CA ALA A 117 6.77 13.65 -22.97
C ALA A 117 6.68 14.49 -21.68
N PRO A 118 7.75 15.22 -21.32
CA PRO A 118 7.61 16.32 -20.39
C PRO A 118 6.74 17.36 -21.10
N ALA A 119 5.66 17.79 -20.47
CA ALA A 119 4.96 18.99 -20.90
C ALA A 119 5.82 20.22 -20.56
N THR A 120 6.92 20.42 -21.29
CA THR A 120 7.65 21.68 -21.54
C THR A 120 8.94 21.38 -22.30
N ASP A 121 9.14 22.10 -23.40
CA ASP A 121 10.37 22.12 -24.20
C ASP A 121 11.61 22.36 -23.32
N ASN A 122 12.57 21.45 -23.40
CA ASN A 122 13.97 21.81 -23.58
C ASN A 122 14.78 20.58 -24.01
N GLU A 123 15.33 20.68 -25.21
CA GLU A 123 16.33 19.80 -25.76
C GLU A 123 17.56 19.78 -24.84
N THR A 124 17.94 18.60 -24.35
CA THR A 124 19.34 18.15 -24.33
C THR A 124 19.35 16.63 -24.23
N SER A 125 19.70 15.99 -25.34
CA SER A 125 20.06 14.56 -25.39
C SER A 125 21.22 14.28 -24.43
N GLY A 126 20.96 13.46 -23.42
CA GLY A 126 21.96 12.82 -22.59
C GLY A 126 21.54 11.37 -22.35
N GLN A 127 22.37 10.44 -22.81
CA GLN A 127 22.20 9.00 -22.65
C GLN A 127 21.93 8.65 -21.18
N GLN A 128 20.73 8.16 -20.86
CA GLN A 128 20.50 7.45 -19.62
C GLN A 128 20.64 5.94 -19.87
N PRO A 129 21.47 5.22 -19.09
CA PRO A 129 21.47 3.76 -19.11
C PRO A 129 20.09 3.24 -18.69
N PRO A 130 19.72 1.99 -19.04
CA PRO A 130 18.42 1.43 -18.65
C PRO A 130 18.40 1.37 -17.12
N SER A 131 17.61 2.25 -16.52
CA SER A 131 17.39 2.27 -15.09
C SER A 131 16.38 1.19 -14.74
N THR A 132 16.47 0.64 -13.53
CA THR A 132 15.57 -0.29 -12.85
C THR A 132 14.06 0.02 -12.91
N SER A 133 13.65 1.09 -13.61
CA SER A 133 12.27 1.58 -13.76
C SER A 133 11.45 0.88 -14.85
N GLU A 134 12.04 0.01 -15.67
CA GLU A 134 11.33 -0.67 -16.76
C GLU A 134 10.71 -2.03 -16.39
N GLU A 135 10.93 -2.53 -15.16
CA GLU A 135 10.38 -3.82 -14.70
C GLU A 135 9.01 -3.67 -14.01
N GLU A 136 8.71 -2.48 -13.49
CA GLU A 136 7.48 -2.17 -12.78
C GLU A 136 6.40 -1.62 -13.72
N THR A 137 5.15 -1.95 -13.43
CA THR A 137 4.02 -1.33 -14.14
C THR A 137 3.84 0.13 -13.70
N PRO A 138 3.23 1.00 -14.52
CA PRO A 138 2.92 2.36 -14.12
C PRO A 138 2.15 2.47 -12.78
N GLU A 139 1.20 1.59 -12.51
CA GLU A 139 0.49 1.57 -11.23
C GLU A 139 1.40 1.16 -10.07
N GLU A 140 2.27 0.15 -10.27
CA GLU A 140 3.26 -0.23 -9.26
C GLU A 140 4.19 0.94 -8.91
N ARG A 141 4.64 1.70 -9.92
CA ARG A 141 5.47 2.90 -9.72
C ARG A 141 4.74 4.00 -8.94
N VAL A 142 3.46 4.23 -9.24
CA VAL A 142 2.63 5.20 -8.50
C VAL A 142 2.44 4.74 -7.05
N GLU A 143 2.17 3.46 -6.83
CA GLU A 143 2.02 2.88 -5.48
C GLU A 143 3.33 2.98 -4.69
N ALA A 144 4.48 2.69 -5.32
CA ALA A 144 5.79 2.82 -4.70
C ALA A 144 6.09 4.27 -4.31
N ALA A 145 5.88 5.23 -5.21
CA ALA A 145 6.04 6.64 -4.92
C ALA A 145 5.09 7.13 -3.81
N PHE A 146 3.85 6.62 -3.78
CA PHE A 146 2.89 6.93 -2.72
C PHE A 146 3.34 6.37 -1.37
N ALA A 147 3.87 5.14 -1.34
CA ALA A 147 4.41 4.52 -0.13
C ALA A 147 5.63 5.29 0.41
N GLU A 148 6.51 5.75 -0.49
CA GLU A 148 7.67 6.59 -0.15
C GLU A 148 7.23 7.93 0.46
N LEU A 149 6.29 8.64 -0.17
CA LEU A 149 5.73 9.90 0.35
C LEU A 149 5.11 9.71 1.74
N ASN A 150 4.34 8.64 1.94
CA ASN A 150 3.77 8.33 3.25
C ASN A 150 4.83 7.94 4.28
N GLY A 151 5.89 7.25 3.85
CA GLY A 151 7.04 6.93 4.69
C GLY A 151 7.74 8.19 5.21
N ALA A 152 8.01 9.14 4.31
CA ALA A 152 8.58 10.44 4.65
C ALA A 152 7.67 11.22 5.61
N LEU A 153 6.36 11.31 5.32
CA LEU A 153 5.40 11.98 6.19
C LEU A 153 5.33 11.34 7.58
N ARG A 154 5.39 10.01 7.69
CA ARG A 154 5.42 9.31 8.97
C ARG A 154 6.69 9.63 9.76
N SER A 155 7.83 9.78 9.08
CA SER A 155 9.09 10.20 9.71
C SER A 155 8.96 11.62 10.28
N ASP A 156 8.47 12.57 9.48
CA ASP A 156 8.25 13.96 9.92
C ASP A 156 7.30 14.04 11.13
N LEU A 157 6.24 13.22 11.12
CA LEU A 157 5.33 13.10 12.27
C LEU A 157 6.04 12.58 13.51
N GLN A 158 6.86 11.53 13.40
CA GLN A 158 7.59 10.99 14.57
C GLN A 158 8.52 12.03 15.19
N GLU A 159 9.27 12.79 14.37
CA GLU A 159 10.12 13.87 14.85
C GLU A 159 9.29 14.94 15.57
N ARG A 160 8.16 15.33 14.97
CA ARG A 160 7.25 16.30 15.59
C ARG A 160 6.72 15.82 16.93
N LEU A 161 6.31 14.55 17.04
CA LEU A 161 5.80 13.94 18.26
C LEU A 161 6.84 13.92 19.38
N GLN A 162 8.11 13.64 19.04
CA GLN A 162 9.20 13.61 20.01
C GLN A 162 9.59 15.01 20.52
N ALA A 163 9.42 16.03 19.68
CA ALA A 163 9.69 17.43 20.01
C ALA A 163 8.55 18.10 20.81
N MET A 164 7.38 17.47 20.92
CA MET A 164 6.25 18.01 21.68
C MET A 164 6.46 17.90 23.20
N HIS A 165 5.80 18.79 23.95
CA HIS A 165 5.72 18.67 25.40
C HIS A 165 4.79 17.51 25.80
N ASP A 166 5.06 16.89 26.95
CA ASP A 166 4.32 15.72 27.44
C ASP A 166 2.80 15.98 27.49
N ALA A 167 2.39 17.13 28.03
CA ALA A 167 0.98 17.51 28.12
C ALA A 167 0.30 17.71 26.75
N ASP A 168 1.05 18.11 25.72
CA ASP A 168 0.54 18.21 24.34
C ASP A 168 0.40 16.82 23.71
N PHE A 169 1.34 15.92 23.99
CA PHE A 169 1.29 14.54 23.53
C PHE A 169 0.07 13.82 24.10
N GLU A 170 -0.19 13.94 25.41
CA GLU A 170 -1.40 13.40 26.05
C GLU A 170 -2.69 13.91 25.37
N ARG A 171 -2.76 15.23 25.09
CA ARG A 171 -3.89 15.84 24.36
C ARG A 171 -4.05 15.24 22.96
N LEU A 172 -2.95 15.01 22.27
CA LEU A 172 -2.97 14.43 20.94
C LEU A 172 -3.51 13.00 20.98
N ILE A 173 -3.07 12.17 21.93
CA ILE A 173 -3.56 10.79 22.06
C ILE A 173 -5.06 10.76 22.32
N VAL A 174 -5.57 11.64 23.18
CA VAL A 174 -7.02 11.77 23.40
C VAL A 174 -7.74 12.14 22.10
N LYS A 175 -7.22 13.11 21.33
CA LYS A 175 -7.80 13.49 20.03
C LYS A 175 -7.76 12.35 19.01
N LEU A 176 -6.68 11.57 18.98
CA LEU A 176 -6.58 10.39 18.13
C LEU A 176 -7.67 9.38 18.49
N MET A 177 -7.80 9.03 19.77
CA MET A 177 -8.82 8.06 20.22
C MET A 177 -10.24 8.52 19.86
N LEU A 178 -10.54 9.81 20.05
CA LEU A 178 -11.82 10.39 19.61
C LEU A 178 -12.01 10.31 18.09
N GLY A 179 -10.97 10.60 17.30
CA GLY A 179 -10.99 10.50 15.83
C GLY A 179 -11.15 9.05 15.33
N LEU A 180 -10.73 8.07 16.12
CA LEU A 180 -10.95 6.64 15.88
C LEU A 180 -12.37 6.19 16.29
N GLY A 181 -13.18 7.05 16.89
CA GLY A 181 -14.55 6.76 17.30
C GLY A 181 -14.71 6.30 18.75
N TYR A 182 -13.63 6.21 19.53
CA TYR A 182 -13.71 5.97 20.97
C TYR A 182 -14.22 7.24 21.69
N GLY A 183 -14.83 7.10 22.85
CA GLY A 183 -15.33 8.23 23.64
C GLY A 183 -16.61 8.85 23.09
N ALA A 184 -17.24 8.21 22.09
CA ALA A 184 -18.58 8.55 21.63
C ALA A 184 -19.55 8.52 22.83
N GLY A 185 -20.53 9.42 22.89
CA GLY A 185 -21.47 9.54 24.02
C GLY A 185 -21.14 10.62 25.07
N GLY A 186 -20.06 11.41 24.88
CA GLY A 186 -19.79 12.60 25.72
C GLY A 186 -19.22 12.29 27.12
N LEU A 187 -18.95 11.01 27.41
CA LEU A 187 -18.29 10.54 28.63
C LEU A 187 -16.76 10.48 28.51
N GLY A 188 -16.19 10.85 27.36
CA GLY A 188 -14.76 11.14 27.19
C GLY A 188 -14.33 12.40 27.94
N LYS A 189 -14.66 12.50 29.23
CA LYS A 189 -14.16 13.54 30.11
C LYS A 189 -12.70 13.22 30.40
N ARG A 190 -11.82 14.16 30.06
CA ARG A 190 -10.54 14.31 30.77
C ARG A 190 -10.83 14.38 32.27
N THR A 191 -10.67 13.27 32.97
CA THR A 191 -10.35 13.30 34.39
C THR A 191 -8.88 13.63 34.51
N GLY A 192 -8.55 14.90 34.30
CA GLY A 192 -7.21 15.40 34.56
C GLY A 192 -7.00 15.51 36.07
N GLY A 193 -6.01 14.79 36.56
CA GLY A 193 -5.31 15.08 37.82
C GLY A 193 -5.85 14.36 39.06
N THR A 194 -5.54 13.08 39.21
CA THR A 194 -5.25 12.51 40.54
C THR A 194 -3.74 12.50 40.73
N GLY A 195 -3.28 12.90 41.92
CA GLY A 195 -1.89 13.24 42.25
C GLY A 195 -0.87 12.09 42.24
N ASP A 196 -1.09 11.07 41.41
CA ASP A 196 -0.33 9.81 41.43
C ASP A 196 0.59 9.65 40.20
N GLY A 197 0.60 10.61 39.26
CA GLY A 197 1.59 10.70 38.15
C GLY A 197 1.58 9.58 37.11
N ALA A 198 0.69 8.59 37.26
CA ALA A 198 0.70 7.33 36.54
C ALA A 198 -0.44 7.15 35.52
N ILE A 199 -1.29 8.16 35.30
CA ILE A 199 -2.51 8.05 34.48
C ILE A 199 -2.72 9.32 33.65
N ASP A 200 -2.91 9.17 32.35
CA ASP A 200 -3.05 10.31 31.44
C ASP A 200 -4.51 10.50 30.95
N GLY A 201 -5.35 9.46 30.95
CA GLY A 201 -6.77 9.59 30.64
C GLY A 201 -7.59 8.30 30.71
N ILE A 202 -8.92 8.46 30.73
CA ILE A 202 -9.90 7.38 30.70
C ILE A 202 -10.89 7.70 29.57
N ILE A 203 -11.15 6.76 28.67
CA ILE A 203 -12.08 6.94 27.54
C ILE A 203 -13.06 5.76 27.45
N THR A 204 -14.29 6.01 27.04
CA THR A 204 -15.27 4.93 26.81
C THR A 204 -15.03 4.26 25.45
N GLU A 205 -15.30 2.96 25.35
CA GLU A 205 -15.24 2.24 24.07
C GLU A 205 -16.49 2.48 23.23
N ASP A 206 -17.62 2.67 23.90
CA ASP A 206 -18.93 2.76 23.29
C ASP A 206 -19.72 3.98 23.76
N VAL A 207 -20.81 4.27 23.05
CA VAL A 207 -21.70 5.41 23.29
C VAL A 207 -22.41 5.34 24.65
N LEU A 208 -22.69 4.13 25.14
CA LEU A 208 -23.38 3.90 26.41
C LEU A 208 -22.41 3.97 27.60
N GLY A 209 -21.10 3.94 27.35
CA GLY A 209 -20.06 4.02 28.37
C GLY A 209 -19.98 2.79 29.26
N LEU A 210 -20.38 1.63 28.74
CA LEU A 210 -20.35 0.36 29.47
C LEU A 210 -18.93 -0.16 29.60
N ASP A 211 -18.14 0.03 28.55
CA ASP A 211 -16.73 -0.34 28.53
C ASP A 211 -15.84 0.90 28.60
N VAL A 212 -14.83 0.80 29.46
CA VAL A 212 -13.88 1.87 29.74
C VAL A 212 -12.47 1.39 29.40
N ILE A 213 -11.74 2.24 28.69
CA ILE A 213 -10.36 2.02 28.25
C ILE A 213 -9.46 2.99 29.01
N PHE A 214 -8.44 2.43 29.66
CA PHE A 214 -7.41 3.20 30.33
C PHE A 214 -6.35 3.68 29.32
N LEU A 215 -5.98 4.97 29.34
CA LEU A 215 -4.96 5.52 28.44
C LEU A 215 -3.72 5.97 29.21
N GLN A 216 -2.57 5.53 28.70
CA GLN A 216 -1.25 6.06 29.06
C GLN A 216 -0.53 6.52 27.80
N ALA A 217 0.07 7.70 27.83
CA ALA A 217 0.85 8.31 26.77
C ALA A 217 2.21 8.79 27.33
N LYS A 218 3.28 8.02 27.12
CA LYS A 218 4.64 8.43 27.55
C LYS A 218 5.53 8.79 26.38
N ARG A 219 6.05 10.01 26.40
CA ARG A 219 7.06 10.46 25.45
C ARG A 219 8.43 9.98 25.88
N TYR A 220 9.08 9.21 25.03
CA TYR A 220 10.46 8.75 25.20
C TYR A 220 11.25 8.95 23.92
N GLY A 221 12.57 9.16 24.06
CA GLY A 221 13.47 9.23 22.92
C GLY A 221 13.59 7.89 22.21
N GLN A 222 14.02 7.89 20.95
CA GLN A 222 14.21 6.66 20.18
C GLN A 222 15.22 5.71 20.86
N ASP A 223 16.20 6.22 21.59
CA ASP A 223 17.19 5.41 22.31
C ASP A 223 16.72 4.90 23.68
N SER A 224 15.45 5.13 24.04
CA SER A 224 14.85 4.70 25.30
C SER A 224 13.65 3.78 25.08
N PRO A 225 13.88 2.49 24.73
CA PRO A 225 12.81 1.52 24.56
C PRO A 225 12.03 1.29 25.85
N VAL A 226 10.72 1.09 25.72
CA VAL A 226 9.85 0.79 26.85
C VAL A 226 9.96 -0.69 27.24
N GLY A 227 10.37 -0.92 28.48
CA GLY A 227 10.53 -2.22 29.10
C GLY A 227 9.24 -2.79 29.70
N PRO A 228 9.25 -4.09 30.08
CA PRO A 228 8.11 -4.75 30.73
C PRO A 228 7.81 -4.23 32.15
N ASP A 229 8.74 -3.53 32.78
CA ASP A 229 8.52 -2.82 34.05
C ASP A 229 7.45 -1.73 33.91
N LYS A 230 7.52 -0.90 32.87
CA LYS A 230 6.53 0.15 32.61
C LYS A 230 5.15 -0.40 32.29
N ILE A 231 5.09 -1.54 31.59
CA ILE A 231 3.81 -2.19 31.27
C ILE A 231 3.20 -2.84 32.52
N ARG A 232 4.03 -3.40 33.42
CA ARG A 232 3.58 -3.92 34.73
C ARG A 232 3.05 -2.81 35.64
N GLU A 233 3.75 -1.68 35.68
CA GLU A 233 3.33 -0.49 36.43
C GLU A 233 1.96 -0.01 35.94
N PHE A 234 1.78 0.12 34.62
CA PHE A 234 0.50 0.46 34.03
C PHE A 234 -0.59 -0.58 34.36
N ALA A 235 -0.31 -1.87 34.21
CA ALA A 235 -1.26 -2.92 34.55
C ALA A 235 -1.69 -2.90 36.04
N GLY A 236 -0.78 -2.54 36.95
CA GLY A 236 -1.09 -2.35 38.37
C GLY A 236 -1.97 -1.13 38.63
N ALA A 237 -1.75 -0.02 37.92
CA ALA A 237 -2.62 1.16 37.98
C ALA A 237 -4.04 0.84 37.48
N MET A 238 -4.16 -0.02 36.46
CA MET A 238 -5.46 -0.53 35.99
C MET A 238 -6.20 -1.34 37.07
N ASP A 239 -5.48 -2.21 37.80
CA ASP A 239 -6.06 -2.99 38.91
C ASP A 239 -6.62 -2.09 40.02
N ALA A 240 -5.88 -1.03 40.37
CA ALA A 240 -6.32 -0.07 41.39
C ALA A 240 -7.63 0.64 41.03
N HIS A 241 -7.97 0.72 39.74
CA HIS A 241 -9.19 1.34 39.22
C HIS A 241 -10.25 0.32 38.75
N GLY A 242 -9.98 -0.99 38.89
CA GLY A 242 -10.89 -2.04 38.44
C GLY A 242 -11.08 -2.10 36.91
N ILE A 243 -10.12 -1.59 36.12
CA ILE A 243 -10.21 -1.51 34.66
C ILE A 243 -9.47 -2.69 34.03
N THR A 244 -10.04 -3.29 32.98
CA THR A 244 -9.48 -4.48 32.32
C THR A 244 -8.96 -4.21 30.90
N LYS A 245 -9.27 -3.06 30.30
CA LYS A 245 -8.83 -2.65 28.95
C LYS A 245 -7.94 -1.42 29.05
N GLY A 246 -6.79 -1.44 28.38
CA GLY A 246 -5.83 -0.33 28.43
C GLY A 246 -5.02 -0.19 27.16
N VAL A 247 -4.76 1.05 26.78
CA VAL A 247 -3.87 1.42 25.67
C VAL A 247 -2.68 2.19 26.22
N PHE A 248 -1.48 1.67 26.00
CA PHE A 248 -0.24 2.37 26.28
C PHE A 248 0.34 2.87 24.96
N VAL A 249 0.53 4.17 24.84
CA VAL A 249 1.10 4.85 23.70
C VAL A 249 2.46 5.44 24.05
N THR A 250 3.43 5.27 23.16
CA THR A 250 4.76 5.87 23.32
C THR A 250 5.28 6.43 21.99
N THR A 251 6.12 7.45 22.06
CA THR A 251 6.87 7.97 20.88
C THR A 251 8.10 7.11 20.54
N SER A 252 8.49 6.19 21.42
CA SER A 252 9.62 5.27 21.22
C SER A 252 9.14 3.89 20.75
N ARG A 253 9.94 2.85 20.96
CA ARG A 253 9.62 1.44 20.66
C ARG A 253 9.42 0.62 21.94
N TYR A 254 8.64 -0.46 21.84
CA TYR A 254 8.57 -1.47 22.90
C TYR A 254 9.64 -2.54 22.72
N THR A 255 10.20 -2.99 23.84
CA THR A 255 11.03 -4.20 23.86
C THR A 255 10.20 -5.45 23.57
N LYS A 256 10.84 -6.52 23.08
CA LYS A 256 10.16 -7.82 22.87
C LYS A 256 9.49 -8.31 24.15
N ALA A 257 10.19 -8.20 25.28
CA ALA A 257 9.66 -8.60 26.59
C ALA A 257 8.42 -7.79 27.02
N ALA A 258 8.35 -6.50 26.68
CA ALA A 258 7.16 -5.68 26.95
C ALA A 258 5.95 -6.16 26.15
N ARG A 259 6.15 -6.50 24.86
CA ARG A 259 5.09 -7.07 24.00
C ARG A 259 4.62 -8.44 24.50
N GLU A 260 5.56 -9.34 24.79
CA GLU A 260 5.25 -10.67 25.35
C GLU A 260 4.49 -10.58 26.69
N TYR A 261 4.81 -9.60 27.54
CA TYR A 261 4.05 -9.35 28.78
C TYR A 261 2.61 -8.93 28.49
N SER A 262 2.40 -8.02 27.53
CA SER A 262 1.04 -7.57 27.16
C SER A 262 0.17 -8.69 26.61
N GLU A 263 0.74 -9.61 25.83
CA GLU A 263 0.04 -10.76 25.25
C GLU A 263 -0.35 -11.82 26.29
N ARG A 264 0.48 -12.02 27.32
CA ARG A 264 0.22 -12.99 28.40
C ARG A 264 -0.68 -12.45 29.51
N SER A 265 -0.89 -11.15 29.57
CA SER A 265 -1.73 -10.53 30.59
C SER A 265 -3.19 -10.97 30.44
N HIS A 266 -3.86 -11.23 31.56
CA HIS A 266 -5.31 -11.43 31.56
C HIS A 266 -6.09 -10.14 31.25
N LYS A 267 -5.40 -8.98 31.26
CA LYS A 267 -5.94 -7.67 30.85
C LYS A 267 -5.75 -7.48 29.34
N ARG A 268 -6.68 -6.78 28.70
CA ARG A 268 -6.57 -6.39 27.29
C ARG A 268 -5.68 -5.16 27.16
N LEU A 269 -4.39 -5.39 27.03
CA LEU A 269 -3.37 -4.35 26.88
C LEU A 269 -3.01 -4.16 25.40
N ARG A 270 -3.20 -2.94 24.89
CA ARG A 270 -2.76 -2.55 23.55
C ARG A 270 -1.57 -1.61 23.63
N LEU A 271 -0.45 -2.00 23.04
CA LEU A 271 0.77 -1.21 22.99
C LEU A 271 0.89 -0.53 21.62
N ILE A 272 0.91 0.80 21.55
CA ILE A 272 1.08 1.57 20.30
C ILE A 272 2.42 2.31 20.38
N ASP A 273 3.34 1.98 19.48
CA ASP A 273 4.65 2.63 19.40
C ASP A 273 4.65 3.83 18.44
N GLY A 274 5.76 4.59 18.39
CA GLY A 274 5.83 5.82 17.62
C GLY A 274 5.62 5.62 16.12
N HIS A 275 6.04 4.48 15.57
CA HIS A 275 5.85 4.15 14.17
C HIS A 275 4.38 3.85 13.87
N GLU A 276 3.76 3.00 14.70
CA GLU A 276 2.34 2.69 14.56
C GLU A 276 1.46 3.93 14.76
N LEU A 277 1.79 4.76 15.75
CA LEU A 277 1.08 6.02 16.03
C LEU A 277 1.07 6.95 14.81
N ALA A 278 2.23 7.16 14.17
CA ALA A 278 2.31 7.95 12.94
C ALA A 278 1.50 7.33 11.80
N GLY A 279 1.47 6.00 11.70
CA GLY A 279 0.62 5.27 10.75
C GLY A 279 -0.87 5.56 10.96
N LEU A 280 -1.36 5.45 12.20
CA LEU A 280 -2.74 5.75 12.57
C LEU A 280 -3.10 7.21 12.31
N MET A 281 -2.19 8.13 12.61
CA MET A 281 -2.39 9.56 12.34
C MET A 281 -2.59 9.84 10.85
N VAL A 282 -1.73 9.28 9.99
CA VAL A 282 -1.88 9.44 8.53
C VAL A 282 -3.16 8.80 8.03
N GLN A 283 -3.44 7.57 8.45
CA GLN A 283 -4.60 6.79 8.00
C GLN A 283 -5.93 7.48 8.35
N HIS A 284 -6.01 8.09 9.53
CA HIS A 284 -7.24 8.71 10.03
C HIS A 284 -7.26 10.23 9.91
N GLY A 285 -6.29 10.83 9.19
CA GLY A 285 -6.26 12.28 8.95
C GLY A 285 -6.02 13.12 10.21
N ILE A 286 -5.36 12.58 11.23
CA ILE A 286 -5.10 13.27 12.50
C ILE A 286 -3.74 13.96 12.43
N GLY A 287 -3.72 15.29 12.50
CA GLY A 287 -2.48 16.07 12.43
C GLY A 287 -1.88 16.16 11.02
N VAL A 288 -2.57 15.65 10.01
CA VAL A 288 -2.20 15.72 8.59
C VAL A 288 -3.37 16.29 7.77
N ARG A 289 -3.09 16.74 6.54
CA ARG A 289 -4.12 17.24 5.61
C ARG A 289 -3.85 16.77 4.20
N SER A 290 -4.89 16.37 3.47
CA SER A 290 -4.79 16.12 2.04
C SER A 290 -4.59 17.46 1.31
N TYR A 291 -3.59 17.51 0.42
CA TYR A 291 -3.33 18.68 -0.43
C TYR A 291 -3.58 18.41 -1.91
N ARG A 292 -3.65 17.14 -2.32
CA ARG A 292 -3.92 16.70 -3.69
C ARG A 292 -4.52 15.30 -3.68
N THR A 293 -5.46 15.05 -4.60
CA THR A 293 -6.03 13.73 -4.88
C THR A 293 -5.66 13.30 -6.29
N LEU A 294 -5.16 12.07 -6.45
CA LEU A 294 -4.92 11.45 -7.76
C LEU A 294 -6.01 10.42 -8.01
N GLU A 295 -6.77 10.60 -9.09
CA GLU A 295 -7.79 9.64 -9.53
C GLU A 295 -7.29 8.90 -10.76
N LEU A 296 -7.16 7.58 -10.66
CA LEU A 296 -6.77 6.72 -11.78
C LEU A 296 -8.02 6.22 -12.49
N LYS A 297 -8.12 6.50 -13.79
CA LYS A 297 -9.26 6.09 -14.62
C LYS A 297 -8.87 4.92 -15.53
N ARG A 298 -9.85 4.06 -15.80
CA ARG A 298 -9.74 2.96 -16.77
C ARG A 298 -10.83 3.10 -17.82
N LEU A 299 -10.62 2.51 -18.99
CA LEU A 299 -11.65 2.44 -20.02
C LEU A 299 -12.86 1.69 -19.46
N ASP A 300 -14.02 2.32 -19.56
CA ASP A 300 -15.31 1.67 -19.30
C ASP A 300 -15.77 1.00 -20.59
N VAL A 301 -15.51 -0.30 -20.71
CA VAL A 301 -15.88 -1.05 -21.92
C VAL A 301 -17.39 -1.21 -22.03
N ASP A 302 -18.08 -1.35 -20.89
CA ASP A 302 -19.54 -1.57 -20.83
C ASP A 302 -20.28 -0.38 -21.45
N PHE A 303 -19.85 0.84 -21.11
CA PHE A 303 -20.37 2.07 -21.70
C PHE A 303 -20.32 2.09 -23.25
N PHE A 304 -19.24 1.58 -23.86
CA PHE A 304 -19.12 1.59 -25.33
C PHE A 304 -19.83 0.42 -26.00
N GLU A 305 -20.01 -0.72 -25.32
CA GLU A 305 -20.79 -1.84 -25.81
C GLU A 305 -22.29 -1.48 -25.85
N GLU A 306 -22.80 -0.80 -24.81
CA GLU A 306 -24.19 -0.32 -24.75
C GLU A 306 -24.54 0.73 -25.82
N LEU A 307 -23.56 1.50 -26.33
CA LEU A 307 -23.78 2.44 -27.43
C LEU A 307 -24.00 1.75 -28.79
N GLY A 308 -23.62 0.47 -28.91
CA GLY A 308 -23.72 -0.31 -30.14
C GLY A 308 -25.01 -1.13 -30.27
N GLU A 309 -25.83 -1.19 -29.21
CA GLU A 309 -27.17 -1.79 -29.20
C GLU A 309 -28.26 -0.78 -29.60
#